data_AF-A0A949MI62-F1
#
_entry.id   AF-A0A949MI62-F1
#
_cell.length_a   1.000
_cell.length_b   1.000
_cell.length_c   1.000
_cell.angle_alpha   90.00
_cell.angle_beta   90.00
_cell.angle_gamma   90.00
#
_symmetry.space_group_name_H-M   'P 1'
#
loop_
_entity.id
_entity.type
_entity.pdbx_description
1 polymer ?
#
loop_
_entity_poly.entity_id
_entity_poly.type
_entity_poly.pdbx_seq_one_letter_code
_entity_poly.pdbx_strand_id
1 'polypeptide(L)'
;YVPRAAGAAGAPADGVTDRRAWVMGLSWTELQDAVPQCRACKLCDSRTQTVFGVGDATPQWVVIGEAPGANEDAQGEPFVGQSGKLLDNMLASIGLTRGRGVYILNTLKCRPPDNRNPEPDEMAQCEPFLKRQLELLQPKIILCVGRFAITSLLQTKDSIGSLRGRVHHYAGIPTIVTYHPAYLLRNLAEKRAAWEDLCFARRVAAGDTA
;
A
#
# COMPACT_ATOMS: atom_id res chain seq x y z
N TYR A 1 -28.31 14.89 -22.72
CA TYR A 1 -27.43 13.76 -23.06
C TYR A 1 -26.36 14.29 -23.99
N VAL A 2 -25.16 14.54 -23.47
CA VAL A 2 -24.00 14.96 -24.25
C VAL A 2 -23.06 13.75 -24.24
N PRO A 3 -22.67 13.17 -25.39
CA PRO A 3 -21.80 12.00 -25.38
C PRO A 3 -20.39 12.47 -25.01
N ARG A 4 -19.88 11.99 -23.88
CA ARG A 4 -18.48 12.19 -23.48
C ARG A 4 -17.65 11.19 -24.28
N ALA A 5 -16.75 11.70 -25.12
CA ALA A 5 -15.79 10.89 -25.84
C ALA A 5 -14.96 10.06 -24.87
N ALA A 6 -14.99 8.74 -25.04
CA ALA A 6 -14.10 7.81 -24.36
C ALA A 6 -12.71 7.90 -25.01
N GLY A 7 -11.84 8.74 -24.46
CA GLY A 7 -10.41 8.64 -24.69
C GLY A 7 -9.89 7.48 -23.85
N ALA A 8 -9.78 6.29 -24.43
CA ALA A 8 -9.15 5.15 -23.79
C ALA A 8 -7.66 5.45 -23.59
N ALA A 9 -7.22 5.60 -22.34
CA ALA A 9 -5.81 5.57 -21.99
C ALA A 9 -5.31 4.12 -22.12
N GLY A 10 -5.10 3.67 -23.35
CA GLY A 10 -4.41 2.42 -23.63
C GLY A 10 -2.94 2.56 -23.22
N ALA A 11 -2.43 1.57 -22.49
CA ALA A 11 -0.99 1.46 -22.26
C ALA A 11 -0.26 1.43 -23.63
N PRO A 12 0.89 2.12 -23.78
CA PRO A 12 1.60 2.14 -25.05
C PRO A 12 2.05 0.71 -25.41
N ALA A 13 1.64 0.27 -26.59
CA ALA A 13 2.20 -0.90 -27.26
C ALA A 13 3.50 -0.49 -27.94
N ASP A 14 4.56 -1.27 -27.69
CA ASP A 14 5.83 -1.32 -28.39
C ASP A 14 6.64 -0.01 -28.56
N GLY A 15 7.67 0.13 -27.73
CA GLY A 15 8.68 1.18 -27.81
C GLY A 15 8.88 1.85 -26.45
N VAL A 16 10.07 1.75 -25.88
CA VAL A 16 10.43 2.24 -24.54
C VAL A 16 10.34 3.77 -24.47
N THR A 17 9.13 4.30 -24.36
CA THR A 17 8.86 5.43 -23.47
C THR A 17 8.94 4.88 -22.06
N ASP A 18 9.84 5.41 -21.23
CA ASP A 18 10.06 4.97 -19.85
C ASP A 18 8.71 4.79 -19.13
N ARG A 19 8.29 3.52 -18.95
CA ARG A 19 7.02 3.16 -18.32
C ARG A 19 6.90 3.82 -16.95
N ARG A 20 8.01 3.95 -16.23
CA ARG A 20 8.04 4.65 -14.94
C ARG A 20 7.63 6.10 -15.15
N ALA A 21 8.27 6.84 -16.06
CA ALA A 21 7.91 8.20 -16.39
C ALA A 21 6.44 8.36 -16.82
N TRP A 22 5.92 7.42 -17.62
CA TRP A 22 4.50 7.41 -17.98
C TRP A 22 3.59 7.29 -16.75
N VAL A 23 3.81 6.29 -15.88
CA VAL A 23 3.00 6.14 -14.64
C VAL A 23 3.12 7.37 -13.75
N MET A 24 4.31 7.96 -13.63
CA MET A 24 4.52 9.15 -12.83
C MET A 24 3.79 10.39 -13.36
N GLY A 25 3.44 10.43 -14.66
CA GLY A 25 2.68 11.51 -15.28
C GLY A 25 1.16 11.42 -15.06
N LEU A 26 0.64 10.27 -14.65
CA LEU A 26 -0.80 10.04 -14.56
C LEU A 26 -1.46 10.82 -13.42
N SER A 27 -2.65 11.35 -13.65
CA SER A 27 -3.57 11.83 -12.61
C SER A 27 -4.15 10.66 -11.80
N TRP A 28 -4.85 10.97 -10.71
CA TRP A 28 -5.49 9.95 -9.88
C TRP A 28 -6.48 9.09 -10.67
N THR A 29 -7.35 9.72 -11.47
CA THR A 29 -8.33 9.00 -12.30
C THR A 29 -7.63 8.14 -13.34
N GLU A 30 -6.58 8.65 -14.00
CA GLU A 30 -5.83 7.86 -14.97
C GLU A 30 -5.10 6.68 -14.32
N LEU A 31 -4.64 6.79 -13.07
CA LEU A 31 -4.11 5.64 -12.32
C LEU A 31 -5.18 4.58 -12.05
N GLN A 32 -6.38 5.01 -11.65
CA GLN A 32 -7.51 4.10 -11.42
C GLN A 32 -7.88 3.33 -12.70
N ASP A 33 -7.78 3.98 -13.86
CA ASP A 33 -8.04 3.35 -15.16
C ASP A 33 -6.87 2.46 -15.62
N ALA A 34 -5.63 2.85 -15.34
CA ALA A 34 -4.42 2.16 -15.80
C ALA A 34 -4.13 0.87 -15.02
N VAL A 35 -4.34 0.85 -13.69
CA VAL A 35 -3.97 -0.29 -12.84
C VAL A 35 -4.68 -1.59 -13.25
N PRO A 36 -6.02 -1.63 -13.46
CA PRO A 36 -6.72 -2.84 -13.90
C PRO A 36 -6.22 -3.41 -15.23
N GLN A 37 -5.71 -2.56 -16.11
CA GLN A 37 -5.20 -2.91 -17.44
C GLN A 37 -3.73 -3.34 -17.44
N CYS A 38 -3.01 -3.17 -16.32
CA CYS A 38 -1.57 -3.42 -16.26
C CYS A 38 -1.23 -4.89 -16.55
N ARG A 39 -0.28 -5.10 -17.49
CA ARG A 39 0.30 -6.41 -17.86
C ARG A 39 1.83 -6.44 -17.73
N ALA A 40 2.40 -5.54 -16.93
CA ALA A 40 3.85 -5.35 -16.85
C ALA A 40 4.62 -6.45 -16.10
N CYS A 41 3.93 -7.41 -15.48
CA CYS A 41 4.55 -8.57 -14.82
C CYS A 41 3.59 -9.77 -14.83
N LYS A 42 4.14 -10.97 -14.61
CA LYS A 42 3.43 -12.27 -14.61
C LYS A 42 2.22 -12.38 -13.68
N LEU A 43 2.10 -11.51 -12.67
CA LEU A 43 0.94 -11.49 -11.78
C LEU A 43 -0.38 -11.12 -12.49
N CYS A 44 -0.32 -10.56 -13.70
CA CYS A 44 -1.51 -10.31 -14.49
C CYS A 44 -2.20 -11.57 -14.99
N ASP A 45 -1.49 -12.70 -15.03
CA ASP A 45 -1.99 -13.94 -15.62
C ASP A 45 -2.84 -14.74 -14.62
N SER A 46 -2.63 -14.52 -13.32
CA SER A 46 -3.27 -15.28 -12.25
C SER A 46 -4.25 -14.49 -11.38
N ARG A 47 -4.28 -13.15 -11.47
CA ARG A 47 -5.20 -12.33 -10.68
C ARG A 47 -6.65 -12.51 -11.18
N THR A 48 -7.61 -12.42 -10.27
CA THR A 48 -9.02 -12.21 -10.64
C THR A 48 -9.25 -10.74 -10.98
N GLN A 49 -8.75 -9.85 -10.12
CA GLN A 49 -8.78 -8.41 -10.34
C GLN A 49 -7.63 -7.73 -9.59
N THR A 50 -7.33 -6.50 -9.97
CA THR A 50 -6.36 -5.69 -9.25
C THR A 50 -6.98 -5.08 -7.99
N VAL A 51 -6.14 -4.81 -7.00
CA VAL A 51 -6.49 -4.10 -5.78
C VAL A 51 -5.76 -2.77 -5.77
N PHE A 52 -6.47 -1.71 -6.16
CA PHE A 52 -5.89 -0.37 -6.28
C PHE A 52 -5.53 0.23 -4.92
N GLY A 53 -6.48 0.15 -3.99
CA GLY A 53 -6.47 0.80 -2.69
C GLY A 53 -7.87 1.31 -2.32
N VAL A 54 -8.08 1.63 -1.04
CA VAL A 54 -9.35 2.17 -0.55
C VAL A 54 -9.13 3.17 0.58
N GLY A 55 -9.94 4.22 0.63
CA GLY A 55 -9.94 5.17 1.75
C GLY A 55 -10.38 6.58 1.37
N ASP A 56 -10.06 7.51 2.26
CA ASP A 56 -10.37 8.93 2.15
C ASP A 56 -9.66 9.60 0.96
N ALA A 57 -10.32 10.47 0.21
CA ALA A 57 -9.71 11.17 -0.93
C ALA A 57 -8.56 12.12 -0.51
N THR A 58 -8.55 12.57 0.74
CA THR A 58 -7.56 13.48 1.33
C THR A 58 -7.03 12.92 2.66
N PRO A 59 -6.37 11.75 2.64
CA PRO A 59 -6.04 11.03 3.85
C PRO A 59 -4.93 11.74 4.63
N GLN A 60 -5.04 11.74 5.95
CA GLN A 60 -3.91 12.16 6.81
C GLN A 60 -2.90 11.01 6.98
N TRP A 61 -3.39 9.77 6.91
CA TRP A 61 -2.62 8.54 7.08
C TRP A 61 -2.67 7.69 5.83
N VAL A 62 -1.53 7.15 5.41
CA VAL A 62 -1.51 6.04 4.45
C VAL A 62 -0.95 4.79 5.12
N VAL A 63 -1.68 3.68 5.01
CA VAL A 63 -1.23 2.36 5.44
C VAL A 63 -0.79 1.58 4.21
N ILE A 64 0.39 0.95 4.27
CA ILE A 64 0.95 0.20 3.15
C ILE A 64 1.24 -1.23 3.59
N GLY A 65 0.54 -2.18 2.97
CA GLY A 65 0.80 -3.61 3.08
C GLY A 65 1.66 -4.18 1.95
N GLU A 66 1.74 -5.51 1.93
CA GLU A 66 2.56 -6.28 0.99
C GLU A 66 1.86 -6.46 -0.37
N ALA A 67 0.83 -7.32 -0.40
CA ALA A 67 0.14 -7.71 -1.61
C ALA A 67 -1.29 -8.18 -1.27
N PRO A 68 -2.20 -8.22 -2.25
CA PRO A 68 -3.51 -8.83 -2.10
C PRO A 68 -3.41 -10.31 -1.75
N GLY A 69 -4.27 -10.77 -0.83
CA GLY A 69 -4.55 -12.19 -0.62
C GLY A 69 -5.76 -12.66 -1.45
N ALA A 70 -6.24 -13.87 -1.19
CA ALA A 70 -7.33 -14.47 -1.95
C ALA A 70 -8.65 -13.68 -1.85
N ASN A 71 -8.99 -13.19 -0.66
CA ASN A 71 -10.23 -12.42 -0.46
C ASN A 71 -10.13 -11.04 -1.11
N GLU A 72 -8.95 -10.41 -1.02
CA GLU A 72 -8.67 -9.12 -1.63
C GLU A 72 -8.71 -9.22 -3.16
N ASP A 73 -8.12 -10.26 -3.74
CA ASP A 73 -8.18 -10.55 -5.17
C ASP A 73 -9.61 -10.79 -5.67
N ALA A 74 -10.47 -11.42 -4.86
CA ALA A 74 -11.87 -11.65 -5.23
C ALA A 74 -12.76 -10.40 -5.10
N GLN A 75 -12.39 -9.44 -4.25
CA GLN A 75 -13.22 -8.26 -3.94
C GLN A 75 -12.68 -6.95 -4.53
N GLY A 76 -11.40 -6.88 -4.87
CA GLY A 76 -10.75 -5.64 -5.35
C GLY A 76 -10.32 -4.67 -4.27
N GLU A 77 -10.53 -5.03 -3.00
CA GLU A 77 -10.26 -4.16 -1.86
C GLU A 77 -9.13 -4.73 -1.00
N PRO A 78 -8.22 -3.88 -0.49
CA PRO A 78 -7.11 -4.34 0.32
C PRO A 78 -7.59 -4.72 1.72
N PHE A 79 -6.95 -5.73 2.33
CA PHE A 79 -7.18 -6.10 3.72
C PHE A 79 -8.67 -6.36 4.03
N VAL A 80 -9.33 -7.26 3.32
CA VAL A 80 -10.73 -7.67 3.60
C VAL A 80 -10.82 -9.01 4.34
N GLY A 81 -9.72 -9.77 4.40
CA GLY A 81 -9.62 -11.00 5.18
C GLY A 81 -9.46 -10.81 6.70
N GLN A 82 -9.06 -11.87 7.40
CA GLN A 82 -8.84 -11.85 8.85
C GLN A 82 -7.73 -10.88 9.28
N SER A 83 -6.65 -10.80 8.49
CA SER A 83 -5.60 -9.78 8.66
C SER A 83 -6.18 -8.37 8.55
N GLY A 84 -7.17 -8.18 7.67
CA GLY A 84 -7.86 -6.93 7.50
C GLY A 84 -8.71 -6.52 8.68
N LYS A 85 -9.49 -7.45 9.23
CA LYS A 85 -10.26 -7.22 10.46
C LYS A 85 -9.35 -6.82 11.64
N LEU A 86 -8.17 -7.44 11.74
CA LEU A 86 -7.20 -7.03 12.75
C LEU A 86 -6.63 -5.64 12.47
N LEU A 87 -6.32 -5.30 11.21
CA LEU A 87 -5.90 -3.96 10.83
C LEU A 87 -6.96 -2.91 11.21
N ASP A 88 -8.23 -3.21 11.02
CA ASP A 88 -9.33 -2.31 11.37
C ASP A 88 -9.37 -2.03 12.86
N ASN A 89 -9.21 -3.08 13.68
CA ASN A 89 -9.13 -2.94 15.13
C ASN A 89 -7.88 -2.16 15.57
N MET A 90 -6.75 -2.35 14.88
CA MET A 90 -5.51 -1.60 15.11
C MET A 90 -5.67 -0.11 14.79
N LEU A 91 -6.36 0.23 13.70
CA LEU A 91 -6.64 1.61 13.33
C LEU A 91 -7.64 2.23 14.32
N ALA A 92 -8.69 1.51 14.68
CA ALA A 92 -9.70 1.95 15.63
C ALA A 92 -9.12 2.28 17.01
N SER A 93 -8.14 1.51 17.48
CA SER A 93 -7.50 1.76 18.79
C SER A 93 -6.69 3.06 18.84
N ILE A 94 -6.30 3.61 17.69
CA ILE A 94 -5.68 4.95 17.58
C ILE A 94 -6.64 6.02 17.06
N GLY A 95 -7.95 5.73 17.01
CA GLY A 95 -8.98 6.69 16.60
C GLY A 95 -9.13 6.88 15.09
N LEU A 96 -8.62 5.93 14.30
CA LEU A 96 -8.75 5.93 12.84
C LEU A 96 -9.79 4.91 12.39
N THR A 97 -10.45 5.18 11.27
CA THR A 97 -11.41 4.24 10.66
C THR A 97 -11.25 4.31 9.14
N ARG A 98 -11.41 3.18 8.45
CA ARG A 98 -11.40 3.14 6.99
C ARG A 98 -12.36 4.18 6.41
N GLY A 99 -11.92 4.85 5.35
CA GLY A 99 -12.71 5.90 4.70
C GLY A 99 -12.77 7.23 5.45
N ARG A 100 -12.12 7.35 6.62
CA ARG A 100 -12.04 8.61 7.37
C ARG A 100 -10.61 8.89 7.82
N GLY A 101 -9.94 9.79 7.09
CA GLY A 101 -8.58 10.22 7.39
C GLY A 101 -7.48 9.18 7.12
N VAL A 102 -7.82 8.02 6.54
CA VAL A 102 -6.87 6.96 6.19
C VAL A 102 -7.10 6.45 4.76
N TYR A 103 -6.02 6.12 4.08
CA TYR A 103 -6.02 5.37 2.82
C TYR A 103 -5.15 4.13 2.94
N ILE A 104 -5.63 2.99 2.44
CA ILE A 104 -4.97 1.70 2.56
C ILE A 104 -4.51 1.26 1.17
N LEU A 105 -3.23 0.95 1.06
CA LEU A 105 -2.55 0.50 -0.15
C LEU A 105 -1.83 -0.83 0.12
N ASN A 106 -1.49 -1.52 -0.95
CA ASN A 106 -0.46 -2.56 -0.95
C ASN A 106 0.67 -2.17 -1.89
N THR A 107 1.84 -2.74 -1.65
CA THR A 107 3.01 -2.60 -2.52
C THR A 107 2.73 -3.17 -3.91
N LEU A 108 2.20 -4.39 -3.96
CA LEU A 108 1.67 -4.97 -5.20
C LEU A 108 0.17 -4.68 -5.34
N LYS A 109 -0.28 -4.55 -6.60
CA LYS A 109 -1.71 -4.41 -6.95
C LYS A 109 -2.36 -5.71 -7.39
N CYS A 110 -1.59 -6.80 -7.48
CA CYS A 110 -2.05 -8.12 -7.92
C CYS A 110 -1.62 -9.17 -6.89
N ARG A 111 -2.45 -10.19 -6.69
CA ARG A 111 -2.16 -11.32 -5.81
C ARG A 111 -1.10 -12.24 -6.42
N PRO A 112 0.00 -12.55 -5.71
CA PRO A 112 0.90 -13.64 -6.07
C PRO A 112 0.20 -15.01 -6.00
N PRO A 113 0.46 -15.94 -6.95
CA PRO A 113 -0.07 -17.31 -6.89
C PRO A 113 0.14 -17.96 -5.52
N ASP A 114 -0.89 -18.64 -5.01
CA ASP A 114 -0.88 -19.31 -3.70
C ASP A 114 -0.49 -18.41 -2.51
N ASN A 115 -0.62 -17.09 -2.65
CA ASN A 115 -0.15 -16.10 -1.66
C ASN A 115 1.34 -16.26 -1.33
N ARG A 116 2.15 -16.69 -2.31
CA ARG A 116 3.60 -16.70 -2.15
C ARG A 116 4.13 -15.28 -1.94
N ASN A 117 5.37 -15.21 -1.47
CA ASN A 117 6.12 -13.96 -1.39
C ASN A 117 6.25 -13.29 -2.78
N PRO A 118 6.12 -11.95 -2.86
CA PRO A 118 6.48 -11.16 -4.03
C PRO A 118 7.92 -11.41 -4.50
N GLU A 119 8.10 -11.48 -5.81
CA GLU A 119 9.42 -11.52 -6.44
C GLU A 119 9.96 -10.11 -6.73
N PRO A 120 11.29 -9.92 -6.79
CA PRO A 120 11.88 -8.59 -6.99
C PRO A 120 11.44 -7.89 -8.28
N ASP A 121 11.26 -8.62 -9.38
CA ASP A 121 10.78 -8.09 -10.65
C ASP A 121 9.32 -7.61 -10.54
N GLU A 122 8.46 -8.36 -9.84
CA GLU A 122 7.07 -8.00 -9.59
C GLU A 122 6.98 -6.70 -8.78
N MET A 123 7.81 -6.57 -7.74
CA MET A 123 7.90 -5.35 -6.93
C MET A 123 8.36 -4.17 -7.79
N ALA A 124 9.44 -4.34 -8.56
CA ALA A 124 9.98 -3.28 -9.41
C ALA A 124 8.96 -2.79 -10.46
N GLN A 125 8.17 -3.70 -11.02
CA GLN A 125 7.14 -3.33 -11.99
C GLN A 125 5.92 -2.64 -11.34
N CYS A 126 5.58 -2.94 -10.09
CA CYS A 126 4.46 -2.32 -9.40
C CYS A 126 4.81 -1.00 -8.69
N GLU A 127 6.08 -0.82 -8.32
CA GLU A 127 6.59 0.35 -7.56
C GLU A 127 6.13 1.71 -8.12
N PRO A 128 6.14 1.99 -9.45
CA PRO A 128 5.74 3.29 -9.96
C PRO A 128 4.31 3.68 -9.60
N PHE A 129 3.38 2.72 -9.54
CA PHE A 129 2.00 2.99 -9.16
C PHE A 129 1.89 3.39 -7.69
N LEU A 130 2.58 2.67 -6.79
CA LEU A 130 2.58 3.02 -5.36
C LEU A 130 3.20 4.39 -5.13
N LYS A 131 4.36 4.65 -5.77
CA LYS A 131 5.05 5.94 -5.67
C LYS A 131 4.13 7.08 -6.13
N ARG A 132 3.49 6.92 -7.29
CA ARG A 132 2.59 7.94 -7.81
C ARG A 132 1.35 8.13 -6.92
N GLN A 133 0.78 7.06 -6.38
CA GLN A 133 -0.31 7.17 -5.41
C GLN A 133 0.10 7.98 -4.18
N LEU A 134 1.31 7.75 -3.63
CA LEU A 134 1.81 8.52 -2.49
C LEU A 134 2.07 9.99 -2.82
N GLU A 135 2.61 10.28 -4.01
CA GLU A 135 2.81 11.65 -4.49
C GLU A 135 1.50 12.43 -4.62
N LEU A 136 0.41 11.76 -5.03
CA LEU A 136 -0.89 12.39 -5.19
C LEU A 136 -1.69 12.49 -3.87
N LEU A 137 -1.54 11.51 -2.97
CA LEU A 137 -2.23 11.51 -1.68
C LEU A 137 -1.61 12.46 -0.66
N GLN A 138 -0.30 12.70 -0.74
CA GLN A 138 0.47 13.56 0.17
C GLN A 138 0.09 13.42 1.67
N PRO A 139 0.13 12.20 2.23
CA PRO A 139 -0.25 11.99 3.63
C PRO A 139 0.72 12.66 4.60
N LYS A 140 0.25 12.95 5.81
CA LYS A 140 1.11 13.42 6.91
C LYS A 140 2.00 12.34 7.48
N ILE A 141 1.56 11.08 7.40
CA ILE A 141 2.31 9.93 7.93
C ILE A 141 2.00 8.66 7.14
N ILE A 142 3.00 7.79 7.05
CA ILE A 142 2.88 6.45 6.47
C ILE A 142 3.06 5.40 7.57
N LEU A 143 2.16 4.41 7.62
CA LEU A 143 2.31 3.20 8.41
C LEU A 143 2.61 2.01 7.50
N CYS A 144 3.87 1.57 7.47
CA CYS A 144 4.30 0.38 6.73
C CYS A 144 4.06 -0.88 7.58
N VAL A 145 3.20 -1.78 7.10
CA VAL A 145 2.87 -3.03 7.79
C VAL A 145 3.54 -4.21 7.07
N GLY A 146 4.55 -4.80 7.72
CA GLY A 146 5.24 -5.98 7.20
C GLY A 146 6.46 -5.70 6.32
N ARG A 147 7.24 -6.77 6.09
CA ARG A 147 8.60 -6.69 5.51
C ARG A 147 8.64 -6.08 4.12
N PHE A 148 7.70 -6.41 3.24
CA PHE A 148 7.76 -5.97 1.85
C PHE A 148 7.36 -4.51 1.68
N ALA A 149 6.38 -4.01 2.44
CA ALA A 149 6.09 -2.58 2.50
C ALA A 149 7.33 -1.79 2.97
N ILE A 150 8.00 -2.29 4.00
CA ILE A 150 9.24 -1.72 4.54
C ILE A 150 10.35 -1.74 3.49
N THR A 151 10.60 -2.88 2.85
CA THR A 151 11.67 -3.03 1.85
C THR A 151 11.41 -2.11 0.65
N SER A 152 10.15 -2.03 0.20
CA SER A 152 9.73 -1.20 -0.93
C SER A 152 9.95 0.29 -0.67
N LEU A 153 9.57 0.77 0.51
CA LEU A 153 9.68 2.21 0.81
C LEU A 153 11.07 2.60 1.33
N LEU A 154 11.65 1.83 2.24
CA LEU A 154 12.87 2.21 2.94
C LEU A 154 14.14 1.64 2.29
N GLN A 155 14.01 0.79 1.27
CA GLN A 155 15.14 0.21 0.52
C GLN A 155 16.20 -0.46 1.43
N THR A 156 15.73 -1.08 2.52
CA THR A 156 16.56 -1.78 3.51
C THR A 156 16.19 -3.25 3.60
N LYS A 157 17.18 -4.06 4.04
CA LYS A 157 17.02 -5.49 4.38
C LYS A 157 17.01 -5.74 5.88
N ASP A 158 17.04 -4.68 6.69
CA ASP A 158 17.04 -4.79 8.15
C ASP A 158 15.77 -5.50 8.66
N SER A 159 15.90 -6.15 9.81
CA SER A 159 14.76 -6.83 10.43
C SER A 159 13.71 -5.82 10.91
N ILE A 160 12.43 -6.19 10.84
CA ILE A 160 11.33 -5.34 11.33
C ILE A 160 11.59 -4.94 12.79
N GLY A 161 12.02 -5.88 13.64
CA GLY A 161 12.33 -5.62 15.04
C GLY A 161 13.34 -4.49 15.24
N SER A 162 14.39 -4.43 14.40
CA SER A 162 15.41 -3.36 14.46
C SER A 162 14.94 -2.01 13.88
N LEU A 163 13.88 -2.00 13.07
CA LEU A 163 13.36 -0.79 12.43
C LEU A 163 12.23 -0.13 13.23
N ARG A 164 11.53 -0.88 14.07
CA ARG A 164 10.42 -0.38 14.91
C ARG A 164 10.88 0.63 15.97
N GLY A 165 9.93 1.40 16.51
CA GLY A 165 10.17 2.34 17.62
C GLY A 165 10.95 3.61 17.26
N ARG A 166 11.15 3.91 15.97
CA ARG A 166 11.82 5.12 15.48
C ARG A 166 11.15 5.66 14.22
N VAL A 167 11.36 6.95 13.95
CA VAL A 167 10.82 7.62 12.75
C VAL A 167 11.75 7.38 11.56
N HIS A 168 11.22 6.85 10.48
CA HIS A 168 11.87 6.82 9.17
C HIS A 168 11.25 7.89 8.26
N HIS A 169 11.82 8.08 7.08
CA HIS A 169 11.29 9.04 6.11
C HIS A 169 11.21 8.42 4.73
N TYR A 170 10.08 8.60 4.07
CA TYR A 170 9.90 8.30 2.65
C TYR A 170 9.49 9.58 1.93
N ALA A 171 10.34 10.07 1.02
CA ALA A 171 10.11 11.32 0.30
C ALA A 171 9.73 12.51 1.22
N GLY A 172 10.36 12.59 2.40
CA GLY A 172 10.09 13.61 3.41
C GLY A 172 8.89 13.34 4.32
N ILE A 173 8.10 12.28 4.07
CA ILE A 173 6.95 11.90 4.88
C ILE A 173 7.39 10.99 6.03
N PRO A 174 7.06 11.32 7.30
CA PRO A 174 7.29 10.44 8.44
C PRO A 174 6.70 9.05 8.19
N THR A 175 7.52 8.02 8.39
CA THR A 175 7.18 6.63 8.09
C THR A 175 7.47 5.77 9.31
N ILE A 176 6.42 5.13 9.84
CA ILE A 176 6.50 4.21 10.97
C ILE A 176 6.32 2.80 10.44
N VAL A 177 7.12 1.88 10.97
CA VAL A 177 7.07 0.48 10.60
C VAL A 177 6.45 -0.33 11.72
N THR A 178 5.69 -1.36 11.37
CA THR A 178 5.17 -2.33 12.33
C THR A 178 5.00 -3.71 11.68
N TYR A 179 4.62 -4.69 12.48
CA TYR A 179 4.37 -6.04 12.02
C TYR A 179 3.12 -6.12 11.15
N HIS A 180 3.13 -7.06 10.20
CA HIS A 180 1.96 -7.34 9.38
C HIS A 180 0.85 -7.97 10.25
N PRO A 181 -0.43 -7.60 10.08
CA PRO A 181 -1.53 -8.20 10.85
C PRO A 181 -1.61 -9.73 10.75
N ALA A 182 -1.32 -10.31 9.58
CA ALA A 182 -1.27 -11.77 9.41
C ALA A 182 -0.19 -12.44 10.29
N TYR A 183 0.94 -11.76 10.53
CA TYR A 183 1.97 -12.24 11.45
C TYR A 183 1.49 -12.19 12.90
N LEU A 184 0.81 -11.10 13.29
CA LEU A 184 0.26 -10.92 14.63
C LEU A 184 -0.88 -11.91 14.97
N LEU A 185 -1.61 -12.40 13.96
CA LEU A 185 -2.60 -13.46 14.13
C LEU A 185 -1.98 -14.81 14.48
N ARG A 186 -0.71 -15.04 14.09
CA ARG A 186 0.05 -16.26 14.42
C ARG A 186 0.95 -16.09 15.63
N ASN A 187 1.36 -14.86 15.94
CA ASN A 187 2.31 -14.53 17.00
C ASN A 187 1.68 -13.52 17.95
N LEU A 188 0.78 -14.01 18.81
CA LEU A 188 -0.07 -13.15 19.65
C LEU A 188 0.72 -12.26 20.62
N ALA A 189 1.89 -12.73 21.10
CA ALA A 189 2.75 -11.97 22.01
C ALA A 189 3.25 -10.65 21.41
N GLU A 190 3.42 -10.59 20.08
CA GLU A 190 3.91 -9.41 19.37
C GLU A 190 2.84 -8.32 19.19
N LYS A 191 1.58 -8.58 19.57
CA LYS A 191 0.51 -7.57 19.51
C LYS A 191 0.80 -6.37 20.42
N ARG A 192 1.48 -6.59 21.56
CA ARG A 192 1.91 -5.50 22.44
C ARG A 192 2.87 -4.56 21.70
N ALA A 193 3.87 -5.13 21.04
CA ALA A 193 4.86 -4.38 20.28
C ALA A 193 4.18 -3.58 19.15
N ALA A 194 3.27 -4.20 18.39
CA ALA A 194 2.50 -3.49 17.37
C ALA A 194 1.64 -2.35 17.94
N TRP A 195 1.04 -2.53 19.13
CA TRP A 195 0.30 -1.47 19.81
C TRP A 195 1.19 -0.28 20.20
N GLU A 196 2.39 -0.55 20.71
CA GLU A 196 3.38 0.48 21.03
C GLU A 196 3.76 1.29 19.77
N ASP A 197 3.91 0.65 18.61
CA ASP A 197 4.18 1.34 17.33
C ASP A 197 3.02 2.24 16.91
N LEU A 198 1.78 1.79 17.07
CA LEU A 198 0.58 2.57 16.71
C LEU A 198 0.47 3.81 17.60
N CYS A 199 0.70 3.67 18.90
CA CYS A 199 0.75 4.81 19.82
C CYS A 199 1.86 5.78 19.45
N PHE A 200 3.04 5.27 19.09
CA PHE A 200 4.15 6.08 18.64
C PHE A 200 3.83 6.82 17.34
N ALA A 201 3.28 6.12 16.34
CA ALA A 201 2.84 6.73 15.09
C ALA A 201 1.81 7.84 15.33
N ARG A 202 0.87 7.63 16.27
CA ARG A 202 -0.14 8.64 16.60
C ARG A 202 0.49 9.92 17.15
N ARG A 203 1.49 9.80 18.02
CA ARG A 203 2.26 10.95 18.55
C ARG A 203 3.00 11.68 17.43
N VAL A 204 3.69 10.93 16.58
CA VAL A 204 4.42 11.50 15.42
C VAL A 204 3.47 12.26 14.50
N ALA A 205 2.29 11.69 14.20
CA ALA A 205 1.28 12.34 13.37
C ALA A 205 0.68 13.61 14.00
N ALA A 206 0.71 13.73 15.33
CA ALA A 206 0.27 14.92 16.06
C ALA A 206 1.35 16.03 16.11
N GLY A 207 2.57 15.76 15.66
CA GLY A 207 3.70 16.70 15.74
C GLY A 207 4.54 16.55 17.01
N ASP A 208 4.26 15.55 17.85
CA ASP A 208 5.04 15.27 19.06
C ASP A 208 6.29 14.47 18.69
N THR A 209 7.31 15.14 18.17
CA THR A 209 8.66 14.55 18.06
C THR A 209 9.39 14.79 19.37
N ALA A 210 9.36 13.78 20.25
CA ALA A 210 10.24 13.70 21.42
C ALA A 210 11.71 13.60 21.01
#